data_AF-A0A915V0T0-F1
#
_entry.id   AF-A0A915V0T0-F1
#
_cell.length_a   1.000
_cell.length_b   1.000
_cell.length_c   1.000
_cell.angle_alpha   90.00
_cell.angle_beta   90.00
_cell.angle_gamma   90.00
#
_symmetry.space_group_name_H-M   'P 1'
#
loop_
_entity.id
_entity.type
_entity.pdbx_description
1 polymer ?
#
loop_
_entity_poly.entity_id
_entity_poly.type
_entity_poly.pdbx_seq_one_letter_code
_entity_poly.pdbx_strand_id
1 'polypeptide(L)'
;MVIRSINLSDKEWERIRPLLPPQRQRVGRPAHDHRTIISGILWVERTGGPWRQMPRCYGAWSTVASRYYRWKKAGIWQRVKRVLDEMAEEAYLASLTERQLVNQRAIWQMPRVNATREMLEAMR
;
A
#
# COMPACT_ATOMS: atom_id res chain seq x y z
N MET A 1 -21.62 5.02 -6.39
CA MET A 1 -20.25 4.46 -6.30
C MET A 1 -19.55 5.10 -5.11
N VAL A 2 -19.29 4.37 -4.01
CA VAL A 2 -18.64 4.92 -2.82
C VAL A 2 -17.14 5.02 -3.11
N ILE A 3 -16.68 6.22 -3.46
CA ILE A 3 -15.25 6.48 -3.68
C ILE A 3 -14.58 6.52 -2.30
N ARG A 4 -13.88 5.44 -1.92
CA ARG A 4 -13.16 5.35 -0.64
C ARG A 4 -12.00 6.35 -0.61
N SER A 5 -11.88 7.10 0.49
CA SER A 5 -10.69 7.91 0.72
C SER A 5 -9.47 7.01 0.94
N ILE A 6 -8.37 7.27 0.24
CA ILE A 6 -7.09 6.58 0.35
C ILE A 6 -6.21 7.36 1.32
N ASN A 7 -6.01 6.80 2.50
CA ASN A 7 -5.08 7.32 3.49
C ASN A 7 -3.88 6.38 3.58
N LEU A 8 -2.68 6.96 3.58
CA LEU A 8 -1.47 6.24 3.93
C LEU A 8 -1.54 5.80 5.39
N SER A 9 -1.19 4.55 5.67
CA SER A 9 -0.92 4.08 7.02
C SER A 9 0.31 4.78 7.61
N ASP A 10 0.45 4.78 8.93
CA ASP A 10 1.62 5.36 9.59
C ASP A 10 2.92 4.63 9.19
N LYS A 11 2.84 3.31 8.98
CA LYS A 11 3.98 2.49 8.55
C LYS A 11 4.45 2.87 7.14
N GLU A 12 3.53 3.01 6.19
CA GLU A 12 3.86 3.47 4.84
C GLU A 12 4.43 4.89 4.88
N TRP A 13 3.84 5.76 5.69
CA TRP A 13 4.28 7.15 5.84
C TRP A 13 5.71 7.25 6.35
N GLU A 14 6.06 6.54 7.42
CA GLU A 14 7.42 6.57 7.99
C GLU A 14 8.47 6.03 7.01
N ARG A 15 8.11 5.07 6.15
CA ARG A 15 9.02 4.57 5.11
C ARG A 15 9.28 5.57 3.98
N ILE A 16 8.27 6.31 3.55
CA ILE A 16 8.41 7.22 2.40
C ILE A 16 8.84 8.64 2.79
N ARG A 17 8.52 9.10 4.02
CA ARG A 17 8.81 10.46 4.48
C ARG A 17 10.28 10.87 4.27
N PRO A 18 11.30 10.03 4.53
CA PRO A 18 12.71 10.39 4.31
C PRO A 18 13.08 10.61 2.84
N LEU A 19 12.29 10.08 1.90
CA LEU A 19 12.53 10.22 0.45
C LEU A 19 12.04 11.56 -0.09
N LEU A 20 11.23 12.27 0.69
CA LEU A 20 10.63 13.52 0.30
C LEU A 20 11.60 14.68 0.57
N PRO A 21 11.56 15.74 -0.25
CA PRO A 21 12.31 16.94 0.04
C PRO A 21 11.85 17.51 1.38
N PRO A 22 12.70 18.30 2.08
CA PRO A 22 12.29 19.00 3.27
C PRO A 22 10.98 19.75 3.01
N GLN A 23 10.00 19.58 3.91
CA GLN A 23 8.82 20.44 3.89
C GLN A 23 9.33 21.87 4.01
N ARG A 24 9.11 22.70 2.98
CA ARG A 24 9.54 24.10 3.01
C ARG A 24 8.99 24.75 4.29
N GLN A 25 9.88 25.40 5.05
CA GLN A 25 9.50 26.10 6.27
C GLN A 25 8.42 27.15 5.95
N ARG A 26 7.50 27.32 6.90
CA ARG A 26 6.31 28.18 6.78
C ARG A 26 6.74 29.63 6.59
N VAL A 27 6.56 30.17 5.39
CA VAL A 27 6.42 31.62 5.19
C VAL A 27 5.03 31.82 4.57
N GLY A 28 4.08 32.30 5.37
CA GLY A 28 2.68 32.51 4.95
C GLY A 28 1.74 31.31 5.14
N ARG A 29 0.78 31.12 4.21
CA ARG A 29 -0.32 30.13 4.31
C ARG A 29 0.22 28.71 4.56
N PRO A 30 -0.38 27.92 5.47
CA PRO A 30 0.12 26.58 5.80
C PRO A 30 0.27 25.71 4.54
N ALA A 31 1.49 25.25 4.26
CA ALA A 31 1.72 24.28 3.19
C ALA A 31 0.96 22.99 3.52
N HIS A 32 0.22 22.44 2.55
CA HIS A 32 -0.43 21.14 2.73
C HIS A 32 0.60 20.08 3.12
N ASP A 33 0.25 19.23 4.07
CA ASP A 33 1.12 18.16 4.55
C ASP A 33 1.46 17.19 3.40
N HIS A 34 2.72 16.74 3.37
CA HIS A 34 3.19 15.79 2.36
C HIS A 34 2.36 14.51 2.35
N ARG A 35 1.95 14.01 3.52
CA ARG A 35 1.10 12.82 3.63
C ARG A 35 -0.23 13.01 2.90
N THR A 36 -0.90 14.14 3.13
CA THR A 36 -2.17 14.49 2.48
C THR A 36 -2.02 14.58 0.95
N ILE A 37 -0.94 15.18 0.46
CA ILE A 37 -0.68 15.29 -0.98
C ILE A 37 -0.47 13.91 -1.60
N ILE A 38 0.35 13.06 -0.98
CA ILE A 38 0.62 11.72 -1.50
C ILE A 38 -0.66 10.89 -1.49
N SER A 39 -1.48 10.98 -0.44
CA SER A 39 -2.82 10.37 -0.41
C SER A 39 -3.68 10.81 -1.60
N GLY A 40 -3.69 12.10 -1.96
CA GLY A 40 -4.39 12.60 -3.15
C GLY A 40 -3.83 12.05 -4.46
N ILE A 41 -2.50 11.96 -4.59
CA ILE A 41 -1.84 11.35 -5.75
C ILE A 41 -2.23 9.88 -5.88
N LEU A 42 -2.16 9.12 -4.78
CA LEU A 42 -2.54 7.71 -4.76
C LEU A 42 -4.01 7.50 -5.11
N TRP A 43 -4.89 8.41 -4.67
CA TRP A 43 -6.28 8.39 -5.08
C TRP A 43 -6.42 8.46 -6.61
N VAL A 44 -5.73 9.39 -7.27
CA VAL A 44 -5.76 9.51 -8.73
C VAL A 44 -5.16 8.29 -9.43
N GLU A 45 -4.00 7.81 -8.99
CA GLU A 45 -3.32 6.66 -9.60
C GLU A 45 -4.14 5.35 -9.44
N ARG A 46 -4.80 5.13 -8.29
CA ARG A 46 -5.60 3.92 -8.06
C ARG A 46 -6.98 3.95 -8.72
N THR A 47 -7.58 5.13 -8.83
CA THR A 47 -8.93 5.26 -9.42
C THR A 47 -8.90 5.51 -10.92
N GLY A 48 -7.78 5.99 -11.47
CA GLY A 48 -7.69 6.48 -12.84
C GLY A 48 -8.52 7.75 -13.10
N GLY A 49 -9.09 8.34 -12.05
CA GLY A 49 -9.97 9.50 -12.16
C GLY A 49 -9.23 10.79 -12.50
N PRO A 50 -9.89 11.78 -13.13
CA PRO A 50 -9.27 13.06 -13.40
C PRO A 50 -8.99 13.82 -12.10
N TRP A 51 -7.89 14.59 -12.05
CA TRP A 51 -7.51 15.41 -10.88
C TRP A 51 -8.65 16.27 -10.33
N ARG A 52 -9.53 16.80 -11.19
CA ARG A 52 -10.67 17.66 -10.81
C ARG A 52 -11.74 16.93 -9.98
N GLN A 53 -11.81 15.60 -10.07
CA GLN A 53 -12.72 14.76 -9.27
C GLN A 53 -12.10 14.29 -7.96
N MET A 54 -10.81 14.57 -7.73
CA MET A 54 -10.13 14.22 -6.50
C MET A 54 -10.85 14.85 -5.28
N PRO A 55 -11.15 14.05 -4.23
CA PRO A 55 -11.77 14.55 -3.01
C PRO A 55 -11.03 15.73 -2.39
N ARG A 56 -11.78 16.74 -1.93
CA ARG A 56 -11.23 17.98 -1.34
C ARG A 56 -10.46 17.75 -0.03
N CYS A 57 -10.63 16.60 0.63
CA CYS A 57 -9.88 16.26 1.83
C CYS A 57 -8.36 16.15 1.59
N TYR A 58 -7.92 15.94 0.34
CA TYR A 58 -6.50 15.94 -0.01
C TYR A 58 -5.94 17.33 -0.35
N GLY A 59 -6.76 18.38 -0.22
CA GLY A 59 -6.43 19.75 -0.60
C GLY A 59 -6.84 20.09 -2.03
N ALA A 60 -6.36 21.24 -2.51
CA ALA A 60 -6.68 21.71 -3.86
C ALA A 60 -6.04 20.79 -4.92
N TRP A 61 -6.85 20.27 -5.85
CA TRP A 61 -6.39 19.37 -6.91
C TRP A 61 -5.22 19.93 -7.72
N SER A 62 -5.22 21.24 -7.98
CA SER A 62 -4.14 21.91 -8.72
C SER A 62 -2.82 21.85 -7.96
N THR A 63 -2.86 21.99 -6.64
CA THR A 63 -1.66 21.90 -5.78
C THR A 63 -1.12 20.47 -5.74
N VAL A 64 -2.00 19.47 -5.63
CA VAL A 64 -1.60 18.05 -5.65
C VAL A 64 -0.98 17.70 -7.00
N ALA A 65 -1.65 18.04 -8.11
CA ALA A 65 -1.17 17.78 -9.46
C ALA A 65 0.18 18.47 -9.72
N SER A 66 0.32 19.75 -9.39
CA SER A 66 1.59 20.47 -9.54
C SER A 66 2.72 19.82 -8.73
N ARG A 67 2.46 19.34 -7.50
CA ARG A 67 3.47 18.63 -6.72
C ARG A 67 3.82 17.28 -7.34
N TYR A 68 2.82 16.52 -7.79
CA TYR A 68 3.03 15.26 -8.51
C TYR A 68 3.96 15.45 -9.70
N TYR A 69 3.67 16.38 -10.61
CA TYR A 69 4.49 16.60 -11.80
C TYR A 69 5.91 17.06 -11.45
N ARG A 70 6.07 17.93 -10.43
CA ARG A 70 7.39 18.34 -9.95
C ARG A 70 8.20 17.16 -9.40
N TRP A 71 7.59 16.32 -8.58
CA TRP A 71 8.24 15.15 -7.99
C TRP A 71 8.52 14.06 -9.01
N LYS A 72 7.63 13.87 -10.00
CA LYS A 72 7.83 12.95 -11.12
C LYS A 72 8.99 13.39 -12.00
N LYS A 73 9.09 14.69 -12.31
CA LYS A 73 10.23 15.27 -13.04
C LYS A 73 11.55 15.14 -12.27
N ALA A 74 11.52 15.26 -10.95
CA ALA A 74 12.68 15.13 -10.09
C ALA A 74 13.03 13.66 -9.69
N GLY A 75 12.32 12.66 -10.21
CA GLY A 75 12.54 11.25 -9.84
C GLY A 75 12.16 10.90 -8.40
N ILE A 76 11.52 11.80 -7.66
CA ILE A 76 11.09 11.59 -6.27
C ILE A 76 9.88 10.65 -6.24
N TRP A 77 8.90 10.89 -7.13
CA TRP A 77 7.67 10.09 -7.15
C TRP A 77 7.95 8.61 -7.45
N GLN A 78 8.85 8.33 -8.39
CA GLN A 78 9.23 6.98 -8.78
C GLN A 78 9.86 6.22 -7.60
N ARG A 79 10.71 6.89 -6.81
CA ARG A 79 11.31 6.31 -5.60
C ARG A 79 10.26 6.03 -4.53
N VAL A 80 9.36 6.99 -4.29
CA VAL A 80 8.24 6.84 -3.34
C VAL A 80 7.33 5.69 -3.75
N LYS A 81 6.91 5.65 -5.01
CA LYS A 81 6.01 4.62 -5.54
C LYS A 81 6.63 3.22 -5.43
N ARG A 82 7.91 3.08 -5.77
CA ARG A 82 8.62 1.81 -5.63
C ARG A 82 8.57 1.28 -4.19
N VAL A 83 8.88 2.11 -3.20
CA VAL A 83 8.83 1.68 -1.79
C VAL A 83 7.42 1.30 -1.35
N LEU A 84 6.39 2.01 -1.80
CA LEU A 84 5.01 1.65 -1.51
C LEU A 84 4.59 0.33 -2.17
N ASP A 85 5.04 0.09 -3.40
CA ASP A 85 4.75 -1.15 -4.12
C ASP A 85 5.47 -2.35 -3.46
N GLU A 86 6.75 -2.19 -3.06
CA GLU A 86 7.50 -3.20 -2.27
C GLU A 86 6.79 -3.54 -0.95
N MET A 87 6.34 -2.53 -0.19
CA MET A 87 5.60 -2.76 1.04
C MET A 87 4.27 -3.48 0.82
N ALA A 88 3.57 -3.19 -0.28
CA ALA A 88 2.32 -3.85 -0.63
C ALA A 88 2.56 -5.32 -0.99
N GLU A 89 3.65 -5.62 -1.70
CA GLU A 89 4.08 -6.98 -2.02
C GLU A 89 4.46 -7.76 -0.76
N GLU A 90 5.28 -7.18 0.12
CA GLU A 90 5.63 -7.78 1.41
C GLU A 90 4.38 -8.14 2.24
N ALA A 91 3.41 -7.21 2.34
CA ALA A 91 2.16 -7.44 3.04
C ALA A 91 1.30 -8.52 2.38
N TYR A 92 1.28 -8.57 1.05
CA TYR A 92 0.58 -9.61 0.29
C TYR A 92 1.19 -10.99 0.53
N LEU A 93 2.52 -11.12 0.41
CA LEU A 93 3.24 -12.37 0.64
C LEU A 93 3.06 -12.87 2.09
N ALA A 94 3.17 -11.98 3.08
CA ALA A 94 2.89 -12.33 4.48
C ALA A 94 1.47 -12.89 4.65
N SER A 95 0.47 -12.25 4.04
CA SER A 95 -0.91 -12.73 4.09
C SER A 95 -1.11 -14.09 3.38
N LEU A 96 -0.36 -14.36 2.30
CA LEU A 96 -0.39 -15.65 1.62
C LEU A 96 0.24 -16.75 2.48
N THR A 97 1.37 -16.46 3.14
CA THR A 97 2.02 -17.43 4.03
C THR A 97 1.12 -17.77 5.21
N GLU A 98 0.45 -16.80 5.81
CA GLU A 98 -0.53 -17.03 6.88
C GLU A 98 -1.67 -17.95 6.42
N ARG A 99 -2.25 -17.69 5.24
CA ARG A 99 -3.31 -18.52 4.65
C ARG A 99 -2.83 -19.94 4.32
N GLN A 100 -1.63 -20.06 3.75
CA GLN A 100 -1.00 -21.35 3.42
C GLN A 100 -0.73 -22.16 4.69
N LEU A 101 -0.22 -21.53 5.75
CA LEU A 101 0.05 -22.18 7.03
C LEU A 101 -1.24 -22.60 7.75
N VAL A 102 -2.31 -21.80 7.69
CA VAL A 102 -3.64 -22.20 8.21
C VAL A 102 -4.17 -23.40 7.45
N ASN A 103 -4.08 -23.39 6.12
CA ASN A 103 -4.53 -24.50 5.27
C ASN A 103 -3.71 -25.78 5.51
N GLN A 104 -2.39 -25.68 5.62
CA GLN A 104 -1.52 -26.84 5.92
C GLN A 104 -1.70 -27.34 7.36
N ARG A 105 -1.84 -26.46 8.36
CA ARG A 105 -2.08 -26.87 9.75
C ARG A 105 -3.41 -27.62 9.92
N ALA A 106 -4.42 -27.31 9.12
CA ALA A 106 -5.68 -28.06 9.11
C ALA A 106 -5.49 -29.52 8.63
N ILE A 107 -4.56 -29.76 7.69
CA ILE A 107 -4.23 -31.11 7.20
C ILE A 107 -3.48 -31.93 8.28
N TRP A 108 -2.64 -31.28 9.09
CA TRP A 108 -1.81 -31.96 10.10
C TRP A 108 -2.46 -32.09 11.50
N GLN A 109 -3.70 -31.62 11.70
CA GLN A 109 -4.46 -31.74 12.95
C GLN A 109 -5.46 -32.92 13.00
N MET A 110 -5.43 -33.85 12.04
CA MET A 110 -6.15 -35.12 12.21
C MET A 110 -5.52 -35.96 13.33
N PRO A 111 -6.30 -36.75 14.11
CA PRO A 111 -5.74 -37.66 15.09
C PRO A 111 -4.80 -38.63 14.37
N ARG A 112 -3.50 -38.57 14.69
CA ARG A 112 -2.49 -39.52 14.22
C ARG A 112 -2.83 -40.90 14.80
N VAL A 113 -3.65 -41.70 14.11
CA VAL A 113 -3.73 -43.12 14.47
C VAL A 113 -3.87 -44.10 13.29
N ASN A 114 -4.43 -43.75 12.13
CA ASN A 114 -4.74 -44.79 11.12
C ASN A 114 -4.12 -44.64 9.72
N ALA A 115 -3.57 -43.48 9.34
CA ALA A 115 -3.21 -43.25 7.93
C ALA A 115 -2.00 -44.08 7.41
N THR A 116 -1.12 -44.59 8.26
CA THR A 116 0.06 -45.35 7.79
C THR A 116 -0.19 -46.84 7.62
N ARG A 117 -1.24 -47.40 8.23
CA ARG A 117 -1.57 -48.83 8.11
C ARG A 117 -2.42 -49.11 6.87
N GLU A 118 -3.42 -48.26 6.62
CA GLU A 118 -4.30 -48.38 5.44
C GLU A 118 -3.58 -48.05 4.13
N MET A 119 -2.64 -47.09 4.11
CA MET A 119 -1.89 -46.75 2.89
C MET A 119 -0.88 -47.83 2.47
N LEU A 120 -0.34 -48.61 3.41
CA LEU A 120 0.56 -49.73 3.10
C LEU A 120 -0.20 -51.01 2.72
N GLU A 121 -1.44 -51.17 3.18
CA GLU A 121 -2.31 -52.29 2.78
C GLU A 121 -2.95 -52.08 1.40
N ALA A 122 -3.25 -50.84 1.00
CA ALA A 122 -3.81 -50.52 -0.33
C ALA A 122 -2.77 -50.58 -1.48
N MET A 123 -1.48 -50.80 -1.17
CA MET A 123 -0.39 -50.95 -2.15
C MET A 123 0.08 -52.41 -2.32
N ARG A 124 -0.69 -53.38 -1.84
CA ARG A 124 -0.54 -54.81 -2.13
C ARG A 124 -1.71 -55.32 -2.95
#